data_AF-A0A2A5VVI9-F1
#
_entry.id   AF-A0A2A5VVI9-F1
#
_cell.length_a   1.000
_cell.length_b   1.000
_cell.length_c   1.000
_cell.angle_alpha   90.00
_cell.angle_beta   90.00
_cell.angle_gamma   90.00
#
_symmetry.space_group_name_H-M   'P 1'
#
loop_
_entity.id
_entity.type
_entity.pdbx_description
1 polymer ?
#
loop_
_entity_poly.entity_id
_entity_poly.type
_entity_poly.pdbx_seq_one_letter_code
_entity_poly.pdbx_strand_id
1 'polypeptide(L)'
;MDAMGPCLAEAARRLLRTEDTTLIVPQHLMDEALELSLAISDGIPKLIREPTVALGNDDSIQVEGISQLGGEEPSLSVCWVPNHVGHLDLIWSRWVQQIRDLMAAGYPGCVGCGGPGSEGVWDETASRARTRVT
;
A
#
# COMPACT_ATOMS: atom_id res chain seq x y z
N MET A 1 7.78 18.42 5.69
CA MET A 1 8.16 17.01 5.53
C MET A 1 6.84 16.26 5.39
N ASP A 2 6.59 15.57 4.28
CA ASP A 2 5.31 14.86 4.09
C ASP A 2 5.22 13.70 5.09
N ALA A 3 4.36 13.85 6.11
CA ALA A 3 4.22 12.88 7.19
C ALA A 3 3.65 11.53 6.71
N MET A 4 2.98 11.50 5.55
CA MET A 4 2.33 10.31 4.99
C MET A 4 3.27 9.47 4.11
N GLY A 5 4.35 10.07 3.59
CA GLY A 5 5.29 9.38 2.69
C GLY A 5 5.80 8.03 3.23
N PRO A 6 6.24 7.94 4.51
CA PRO A 6 6.74 6.70 5.07
C PRO A 6 5.71 5.57 5.16
N CYS A 7 4.46 5.85 5.56
CA CYS A 7 3.42 4.81 5.67
C CYS A 7 2.89 4.38 4.30
N LEU A 8 2.81 5.29 3.33
CA LEU A 8 2.54 4.95 1.92
C LEU A 8 3.58 4.00 1.33
N ALA A 9 4.87 4.32 1.54
CA ALA A 9 5.97 3.49 1.08
C ALA A 9 5.95 2.11 1.74
N GLU A 10 5.68 2.03 3.05
CA GLU A 10 5.58 0.73 3.71
C GLU A 10 4.38 -0.10 3.24
N ALA A 11 3.21 0.51 3.08
CA ALA A 11 2.03 -0.17 2.53
C ALA A 11 2.34 -0.76 1.13
N ALA A 12 2.98 0.01 0.26
CA ALA A 12 3.38 -0.45 -1.08
C ALA A 12 4.38 -1.62 -1.00
N ARG A 13 5.39 -1.52 -0.13
CA ARG A 13 6.37 -2.60 0.07
C ARG A 13 5.73 -3.88 0.60
N ARG A 14 4.75 -3.77 1.50
CA ARG A 14 4.05 -4.94 2.06
C ARG A 14 3.21 -5.64 1.01
N LEU A 15 2.50 -4.90 0.16
CA LEU A 15 1.80 -5.47 -1.00
C LEU A 15 2.77 -6.26 -1.88
N LEU A 16 3.89 -5.64 -2.27
CA LEU A 16 4.84 -6.27 -3.19
C LEU A 16 5.63 -7.44 -2.58
N ARG A 17 5.70 -7.60 -1.25
CA ARG A 17 6.43 -8.70 -0.59
C ARG A 17 5.54 -9.86 -0.16
N THR A 18 4.23 -9.66 -0.12
CA THR A 18 3.30 -10.64 0.45
C THR A 18 2.55 -11.32 -0.69
N GLU A 19 2.55 -12.64 -0.67
CA GLU A 19 1.81 -13.45 -1.63
C GLU A 19 0.38 -13.69 -1.13
N ASP A 20 -0.51 -14.10 -2.04
CA ASP A 20 -1.91 -14.46 -1.75
C ASP A 20 -2.71 -13.35 -1.02
N THR A 21 -2.48 -12.09 -1.40
CA THR A 21 -3.18 -10.95 -0.79
C THR A 21 -4.46 -10.58 -1.54
N THR A 22 -5.45 -10.10 -0.79
CA THR A 22 -6.68 -9.51 -1.36
C THR A 22 -6.61 -7.99 -1.30
N LEU A 23 -6.67 -7.33 -2.46
CA LEU A 23 -6.84 -5.89 -2.61
C LEU A 23 -8.34 -5.55 -2.65
N ILE A 24 -8.82 -4.96 -1.57
CA ILE A 24 -10.22 -4.57 -1.36
C ILE A 24 -10.34 -3.07 -1.63
N VAL A 25 -11.11 -2.68 -2.65
CA VAL A 25 -11.24 -1.27 -3.07
C VAL A 25 -12.72 -0.86 -3.24
N PRO A 26 -13.04 0.43 -3.13
CA PRO A 26 -14.33 0.99 -3.55
C PRO A 26 -14.70 0.63 -4.99
N GLN A 27 -15.99 0.64 -5.31
CA GLN A 27 -16.48 0.26 -6.63
C GLN A 27 -15.85 1.10 -7.75
N HIS A 28 -15.65 2.39 -7.53
CA HIS A 28 -15.12 3.31 -8.55
C HIS A 28 -13.64 3.10 -8.86
N LEU A 29 -12.90 2.38 -8.01
CA LEU A 29 -11.47 2.05 -8.21
C LEU A 29 -11.26 0.61 -8.70
N MET A 30 -12.33 -0.16 -8.96
CA MET A 30 -12.23 -1.57 -9.33
C MET A 30 -11.39 -1.79 -10.60
N ASP A 31 -11.65 -1.01 -11.65
CA ASP A 31 -10.94 -1.16 -12.93
C ASP A 31 -9.45 -0.85 -12.77
N GLU A 32 -9.11 0.25 -12.08
CA GLU A 32 -7.72 0.61 -11.78
C GLU A 32 -7.00 -0.42 -10.91
N ALA A 33 -7.72 -1.04 -9.96
CA ALA A 33 -7.17 -2.07 -9.09
C ALA A 33 -6.88 -3.36 -9.86
N LEU A 34 -7.74 -3.74 -10.81
CA LEU A 34 -7.50 -4.87 -11.71
C LEU A 34 -6.29 -4.60 -12.61
N GLU A 35 -6.18 -3.41 -13.18
CA GLU A 35 -5.00 -3.01 -13.96
C GLU A 35 -3.72 -3.05 -13.12
N LEU A 36 -3.78 -2.57 -11.87
CA LEU A 36 -2.64 -2.62 -10.94
C LEU A 36 -2.22 -4.07 -10.64
N SER A 37 -3.19 -4.96 -10.40
CA SER A 37 -2.94 -6.38 -10.15
C SER A 37 -2.19 -7.02 -11.33
N LEU A 38 -2.66 -6.78 -12.55
CA LEU A 38 -2.01 -7.27 -13.77
C LEU A 38 -0.59 -6.69 -13.92
N ALA A 39 -0.42 -5.38 -13.68
CA ALA A 39 0.90 -4.74 -13.75
C ALA A 39 1.90 -5.31 -12.73
N ILE A 40 1.44 -5.70 -11.54
CA ILE A 40 2.27 -6.36 -10.52
C ILE A 40 2.69 -7.77 -10.99
N SER A 41 1.74 -8.51 -11.58
CA SER A 41 1.94 -9.83 -12.16
C SER A 41 3.01 -9.81 -13.26
N ASP A 42 2.91 -8.84 -14.18
CA ASP A 42 3.86 -8.66 -15.29
C ASP A 42 5.23 -8.15 -14.81
N GLY A 43 5.23 -7.28 -13.79
CA GLY A 43 6.43 -6.59 -13.31
C GLY A 43 7.33 -7.41 -12.39
N ILE A 44 6.80 -8.46 -11.74
CA ILE A 44 7.54 -9.27 -10.77
C ILE A 44 7.47 -10.76 -11.14
N PRO A 45 8.40 -11.25 -11.98
CA PRO A 45 8.42 -12.66 -12.44
C PRO A 45 8.54 -13.71 -11.32
N LYS A 46 8.88 -13.28 -10.10
CA LYS A 46 9.03 -14.14 -8.91
C LYS A 46 7.81 -14.12 -7.99
N LEU A 47 6.85 -13.20 -8.16
CA LEU A 47 5.58 -13.28 -7.43
C LEU A 47 4.80 -14.41 -8.08
N ILE A 48 4.57 -15.50 -7.34
CA ILE A 48 3.92 -16.66 -7.94
C ILE A 48 2.42 -16.40 -8.14
N ARG A 49 1.82 -15.36 -7.54
CA ARG A 49 0.42 -14.95 -7.74
C ARG A 49 0.17 -13.45 -7.53
N GLU A 50 -0.56 -12.85 -8.46
CA GLU A 50 -1.09 -11.48 -8.38
C GLU A 50 -2.13 -11.31 -7.25
N PRO A 51 -2.31 -10.09 -6.71
CA PRO A 51 -3.31 -9.86 -5.68
C PRO A 51 -4.73 -10.07 -6.23
N THR A 52 -5.58 -10.78 -5.49
CA THR A 52 -7.00 -10.87 -5.86
C THR A 52 -7.68 -9.54 -5.58
N VAL A 53 -8.53 -9.07 -6.49
CA VAL A 53 -9.24 -7.79 -6.35
C VAL A 53 -10.68 -8.04 -5.90
N ALA A 54 -11.13 -7.34 -4.86
CA ALA A 54 -12.47 -7.49 -4.27
C ALA A 54 -13.12 -6.12 -3.97
N LEU A 55 -14.45 -6.10 -3.93
CA LEU A 55 -15.24 -4.90 -3.63
C LEU A 55 -15.25 -4.63 -2.11
N GLY A 56 -14.99 -3.36 -1.76
CA GLY A 56 -15.02 -2.85 -0.39
C GLY A 56 -15.92 -1.64 -0.21
N ASN A 57 -15.71 -0.94 0.90
CA ASN A 57 -16.44 0.28 1.27
C ASN A 57 -15.79 1.52 0.63
N ASP A 58 -16.58 2.57 0.41
CA ASP A 58 -16.13 3.81 -0.25
C ASP A 58 -15.14 4.64 0.57
N ASP A 59 -15.02 4.38 1.87
CA ASP A 59 -14.18 5.16 2.79
C ASP A 59 -12.74 4.64 2.93
N SER A 60 -12.43 3.45 2.42
CA SER A 60 -11.13 2.81 2.62
C SER A 60 -10.70 1.89 1.50
N ILE A 61 -9.39 1.76 1.33
CA ILE A 61 -8.74 0.76 0.48
C ILE A 61 -7.90 -0.14 1.37
N GLN A 62 -8.00 -1.45 1.21
CA GLN A 62 -7.34 -2.40 2.08
C GLN A 62 -6.57 -3.43 1.29
N VAL A 63 -5.41 -3.80 1.81
CA VAL A 63 -4.79 -5.09 1.50
C VAL A 63 -5.05 -5.95 2.73
N GLU A 64 -5.88 -6.98 2.58
CA GLU A 64 -6.46 -7.75 3.67
C GLU A 64 -5.39 -8.18 4.70
N GLY A 65 -5.56 -7.74 5.96
CA GLY A 65 -4.65 -8.04 7.07
C GLY A 65 -3.28 -7.34 7.04
N ILE A 66 -2.97 -6.55 6.01
CA ILE A 66 -1.60 -6.05 5.73
C ILE A 66 -1.50 -4.54 5.83
N SER A 67 -2.37 -3.82 5.10
CA SER A 67 -2.37 -2.36 5.05
C SER A 67 -3.76 -1.80 4.79
N GLN A 68 -4.03 -0.60 5.27
CA GLN A 68 -5.27 0.11 5.02
C GLN A 68 -5.01 1.58 4.75
N LEU A 69 -5.63 2.11 3.71
CA LEU A 69 -5.60 3.51 3.31
C LEU A 69 -6.97 4.11 3.56
N GLY A 70 -7.03 5.17 4.36
CA GLY A 70 -8.29 5.76 4.82
C GLY A 70 -9.05 4.89 5.82
N GLY A 71 -10.35 5.15 5.93
CA GLY A 71 -11.25 4.52 6.89
C GLY A 71 -10.90 4.77 8.36
N GLU A 72 -11.56 4.01 9.22
CA GLU A 72 -11.29 3.99 10.65
C GLU A 72 -9.94 3.36 10.97
N GLU A 73 -9.34 3.77 12.08
CA GLU A 73 -8.05 3.24 12.52
C GLU A 73 -8.09 1.72 12.76
N PRO A 74 -7.29 0.91 12.03
CA PRO A 74 -7.27 -0.54 12.19
C PRO A 74 -6.34 -0.95 13.36
N SER A 75 -6.25 -2.26 13.60
CA SER A 75 -5.30 -2.82 14.57
C SER A 75 -3.84 -2.46 14.26
N LEU A 76 -2.95 -2.51 15.27
CA LEU A 76 -1.52 -2.16 15.12
C LEU A 76 -0.72 -3.11 14.24
N SER A 77 -1.25 -4.27 13.86
CA SER A 77 -0.60 -5.18 12.91
C SER A 77 -0.73 -4.69 11.45
N VAL A 78 -1.72 -3.85 11.17
CA VAL A 78 -2.01 -3.30 9.85
C VAL A 78 -1.28 -1.97 9.68
N CYS A 79 -0.56 -1.82 8.56
CA CYS A 79 0.05 -0.54 8.19
C CYS A 79 -1.06 0.45 7.80
N TRP A 80 -1.32 1.45 8.65
CA TRP A 80 -2.38 2.40 8.40
C TRP A 80 -1.87 3.70 7.77
N VAL A 81 -2.50 4.07 6.66
CA VAL A 81 -2.33 5.37 6.00
C VAL A 81 -3.61 6.17 6.28
N PRO A 82 -3.61 7.10 7.24
CA PRO A 82 -4.80 7.86 7.56
C PRO A 82 -5.20 8.75 6.39
N ASN A 83 -6.50 8.90 6.16
CA ASN A 83 -7.04 9.87 5.21
C ASN A 83 -7.67 11.02 6.00
N HIS A 84 -7.22 12.25 5.73
CA HIS A 84 -8.00 13.41 6.14
C HIS A 84 -9.15 13.55 5.14
N VAL A 85 -10.38 13.60 5.67
CA VAL A 85 -11.66 13.49 4.94
C VAL A 85 -11.62 14.09 3.52
N GLY A 86 -11.93 13.28 2.51
CA GLY A 86 -12.14 13.71 1.12
C GLY A 86 -10.98 13.46 0.14
N HIS A 87 -9.93 12.75 0.52
CA HIS A 87 -8.74 12.55 -0.33
C HIS A 87 -8.37 11.09 -0.64
N LEU A 88 -9.34 10.15 -0.63
CA LEU A 88 -9.04 8.73 -0.84
C LEU A 88 -8.44 8.47 -2.24
N ASP A 89 -8.97 9.08 -3.29
CA ASP A 89 -8.45 8.94 -4.66
C ASP A 89 -7.03 9.52 -4.81
N LEU A 90 -6.72 10.60 -4.08
CA LEU A 90 -5.38 11.18 -4.06
C LEU A 90 -4.38 10.23 -3.38
N ILE A 91 -4.78 9.63 -2.26
CA ILE A 91 -3.98 8.65 -1.53
C ILE A 91 -3.76 7.40 -2.39
N TRP A 92 -4.81 6.92 -3.05
CA TRP A 92 -4.74 5.83 -4.02
C TRP A 92 -3.71 6.12 -5.11
N SER A 93 -3.85 7.26 -5.81
CA SER A 93 -2.94 7.64 -6.90
C SER A 93 -1.48 7.71 -6.44
N ARG A 94 -1.22 8.29 -5.26
CA ARG A 94 0.13 8.33 -4.67
C ARG A 94 0.66 6.95 -4.35
N TRP A 95 -0.19 6.07 -3.80
CA TRP A 95 0.19 4.72 -3.45
C TRP A 95 0.50 3.86 -4.68
N VAL A 96 -0.33 3.95 -5.72
CA VAL A 96 -0.11 3.30 -7.03
C VAL A 96 1.20 3.77 -7.65
N GLN A 97 1.48 5.07 -7.61
CA GLN A 97 2.75 5.61 -8.11
C GLN A 97 3.94 5.02 -7.32
N GLN A 98 3.83 4.95 -6.00
CA GLN A 98 4.87 4.39 -5.14
C GLN A 98 5.14 2.90 -5.44
N ILE A 99 4.08 2.13 -5.72
CA ILE A 99 4.19 0.72 -6.15
C ILE A 99 4.94 0.64 -7.48
N ARG A 100 4.56 1.45 -8.47
CA ARG A 100 5.22 1.48 -9.79
C ARG A 100 6.69 1.89 -9.68
N ASP A 101 7.01 2.87 -8.86
CA ASP A 101 8.39 3.33 -8.63
C ASP A 101 9.24 2.22 -8.00
N LEU A 102 8.68 1.48 -7.03
CA LEU A 102 9.35 0.33 -6.41
C LEU A 102 9.60 -0.78 -7.43
N MET A 103 8.59 -1.15 -8.23
CA MET A 103 8.75 -2.17 -9.27
C MET A 103 9.78 -1.75 -10.32
N ALA A 104 9.77 -0.49 -10.77
CA ALA A 104 10.74 0.05 -11.71
C ALA A 104 12.17 0.06 -11.14
N ALA A 105 12.32 0.24 -9.82
CA ALA A 105 13.59 0.10 -9.12
C ALA A 105 14.03 -1.37 -8.92
N GLY A 106 13.23 -2.33 -9.39
CA GLY A 106 13.52 -3.76 -9.25
C GLY A 106 13.20 -4.33 -7.87
N TYR A 107 12.28 -3.72 -7.12
CA TYR A 107 11.78 -4.26 -5.86
C TYR A 107 10.58 -5.21 -6.09
N PRO A 108 10.49 -6.37 -5.40
CA PRO A 108 11.42 -6.93 -4.42
C PRO A 108 12.42 -7.90 -5.08
N GLY A 109 13.50 -7.37 -5.67
CA GLY A 109 14.50 -8.18 -6.37
C GLY A 109 15.90 -8.14 -5.75
N CYS A 110 16.30 -7.01 -5.17
CA CYS A 110 17.63 -6.80 -4.62
C CYS A 110 17.61 -6.32 -3.15
N VAL A 111 18.54 -6.87 -2.37
CA VAL A 111 18.85 -6.39 -1.02
C VAL A 111 19.28 -4.93 -1.11
N GLY A 112 18.63 -4.03 -0.36
CA GLY A 112 18.91 -2.59 -0.37
C GLY A 112 18.05 -1.74 -1.33
N CYS A 113 17.19 -2.36 -2.16
CA CYS A 113 16.42 -1.64 -3.19
C CYS A 113 15.06 -1.09 -2.71
N GLY A 114 14.70 -1.32 -1.44
CA GLY A 114 13.44 -0.82 -0.88
C GLY A 114 13.46 0.67 -0.49
N GLY A 115 14.58 1.37 -0.69
CA GLY A 115 14.75 2.77 -0.28
C GLY A 115 14.94 2.95 1.24
N PRO A 116 15.06 4.20 1.73
CA PRO A 116 15.23 4.50 3.15
C PRO A 116 14.11 3.89 4.00
N GLY A 117 14.49 3.24 5.11
CA GLY A 117 13.55 2.57 6.02
C GLY A 117 13.01 1.22 5.53
N SER A 118 13.60 0.63 4.49
CA SER A 118 13.26 -0.74 4.04
C SER A 118 13.92 -1.85 4.87
N GLU A 119 14.96 -1.50 5.64
CA GLU A 119 15.69 -2.40 6.52
C GLU A 119 15.34 -2.04 7.98
N GLY A 120 14.34 -2.72 8.53
CA GLY A 120 13.90 -2.52 9.92
C GLY A 120 12.48 -3.04 10.16
N VAL A 121 12.16 -3.30 11.43
CA VAL A 121 10.78 -3.61 11.84
C VAL A 121 9.98 -2.32 11.75
N TRP A 122 8.87 -2.36 11.01
CA TRP A 122 7.97 -1.22 10.93
C TRP A 122 7.34 -0.90 12.29
N ASP A 123 7.50 0.34 12.75
CA ASP A 123 6.86 0.85 13.97
C ASP A 123 5.59 1.63 13.61
N GLU A 124 4.46 0.90 13.64
CA GLU A 124 3.14 1.44 13.37
C GLU A 124 2.74 2.52 14.38
N THR A 125 3.10 2.36 15.66
CA THR A 125 2.77 3.32 16.71
C THR A 125 3.45 4.66 16.45
N ALA A 126 4.75 4.63 16.13
CA ALA A 126 5.50 5.83 15.77
C ALA A 126 4.98 6.45 14.47
N SER A 127 4.52 5.64 13.51
CA SER A 127 3.91 6.14 12.27
C SER A 127 2.63 6.94 12.54
N ARG A 128 1.69 6.34 13.27
CA ARG A 128 0.42 6.99 13.64
C ARG A 128 0.64 8.25 14.45
N ALA A 129 1.64 8.26 15.34
CA ALA A 129 1.98 9.45 16.11
C ALA A 129 2.44 10.61 15.20
N ARG A 130 3.20 10.34 14.12
CA ARG A 130 3.65 11.38 13.18
C ARG A 130 2.51 11.94 12.33
N THR A 131 1.61 11.08 11.86
CA THR A 131 0.52 11.47 10.97
C THR A 131 -0.61 12.21 11.70
N ARG A 132 -0.75 12.03 13.02
CA ARG A 132 -1.75 12.75 13.84
C ARG A 132 -1.38 14.19 14.19
N VAL A 133 -0.13 14.59 14.00
CA VAL A 133 0.40 15.92 14.40
C VAL A 133 0.44 16.89 13.22
N THR A 134 0.01 16.46 12.04
CA THR A 134 -0.09 17.28 10.81
C THR A 134 -1.56 17.60 10.53
#